data_AF-A0A183B708-F1
#
_entry.id   AF-A0A183B708-F1
#
_cell.length_a   1.000
_cell.length_b   1.000
_cell.length_c   1.000
_cell.angle_alpha   90.00
_cell.angle_beta   90.00
_cell.angle_gamma   90.00
#
_symmetry.space_group_name_H-M   'P 1'
#
loop_
_entity.id
_entity.type
_entity.pdbx_description
1 polymer ?
#
loop_
_entity_poly.entity_id
_entity_poly.type
_entity_poly.pdbx_seq_one_letter_code
_entity_poly.pdbx_strand_id
1 'polypeptide(L)'
;MSQGLNLTGAQSTSQSNTDDGRGLLTVSNVLMTQLERCWQDGIYLVNLRHRFWRLTLQLLSRYCSFVTRQISSHQTPTEPQTTSTPSTSNLKPLLFLLVDCFQLIAYVRVALPAHISSKLGTLDTAAANESPSSFPTWLTECLEEVCERIHQTINPLQSLIVDQLLRSCLNFSRQILDVPRQYRRTNRSLPTTSSTYVSAMIDPLSELGDLCRTAVIAASCAKPALEQLINRAVTQLSEAFPKAPH
;
A
#
# COMPACT_ATOMS: atom_id res chain seq x y z
N MET A 1 -1.39 3.30 26.82
CA MET A 1 -2.13 4.40 26.16
C MET A 1 -2.34 4.01 24.71
N SER A 2 -3.53 3.51 24.42
CA SER A 2 -3.91 2.86 23.18
C SER A 2 -4.08 3.89 22.07
N GLN A 3 -3.08 4.03 21.18
CA GLN A 3 -3.27 4.76 19.93
C GLN A 3 -3.98 3.83 18.95
N GLY A 4 -5.31 3.88 18.97
CA GLY A 4 -6.15 3.28 17.95
C GLY A 4 -5.77 3.83 16.59
N LEU A 5 -5.09 3.01 15.80
CA LEU A 5 -4.83 3.26 14.39
C LEU A 5 -6.17 3.36 13.69
N ASN A 6 -6.49 4.53 13.13
CA ASN A 6 -7.67 4.75 12.31
C ASN A 6 -7.42 4.13 10.90
N LEU A 7 -7.11 2.83 10.88
CA LEU A 7 -6.93 1.98 9.70
C LEU A 7 -8.25 1.29 9.32
N THR A 8 -9.39 1.74 9.88
CA THR A 8 -10.70 1.25 9.46
C THR A 8 -10.88 1.59 7.98
N GLY A 9 -11.01 0.55 7.15
CA GLY A 9 -11.45 0.69 5.77
C GLY A 9 -12.77 1.45 5.75
N ALA A 10 -12.96 2.28 4.74
CA ALA A 10 -14.13 3.15 4.64
C ALA A 10 -15.41 2.32 4.77
N GLN A 11 -16.12 2.42 5.90
CA GLN A 11 -17.48 1.93 5.99
C GLN A 11 -18.37 2.87 5.17
N SER A 12 -19.11 2.26 4.27
CA SER A 12 -20.03 2.86 3.32
C SER A 12 -20.94 3.86 4.02
N THR A 13 -20.70 5.15 3.81
CA THR A 13 -21.70 6.18 4.07
C THR A 13 -22.29 6.56 2.73
N SER A 14 -23.55 6.18 2.55
CA SER A 14 -24.33 6.38 1.33
C SER A 14 -24.45 7.87 0.99
N GLN A 15 -23.87 8.30 -0.14
CA GLN A 15 -24.53 9.11 -1.17
C GLN A 15 -23.59 9.44 -2.35
N SER A 16 -24.17 9.32 -3.55
CA SER A 16 -23.69 9.61 -4.92
C SER A 16 -22.53 8.78 -5.49
N ASN A 17 -22.90 7.95 -6.48
CA ASN A 17 -22.04 7.30 -7.47
C ASN A 17 -21.02 8.28 -8.09
N THR A 18 -19.74 8.11 -7.76
CA THR A 18 -18.63 8.03 -8.73
C THR A 18 -17.50 7.26 -8.07
N ASP A 19 -17.08 6.16 -8.70
CA ASP A 19 -15.99 5.28 -8.27
C ASP A 19 -14.64 5.90 -8.68
N ASP A 20 -14.43 7.16 -8.30
CA ASP A 20 -13.28 7.97 -8.74
C ASP A 20 -12.13 7.83 -7.73
N GLY A 21 -11.28 6.83 -7.91
CA GLY A 21 -9.88 6.85 -7.46
C GLY A 21 -9.61 7.16 -5.97
N ARG A 22 -10.56 6.88 -5.06
CA ARG A 22 -10.39 7.14 -3.63
C ARG A 22 -9.51 6.08 -2.96
N GLY A 23 -8.73 6.53 -1.97
CA GLY A 23 -7.91 5.67 -1.10
C GLY A 23 -8.72 4.60 -0.38
N LEU A 24 -8.18 3.39 -0.28
CA LEU A 24 -8.73 2.27 0.50
C LEU A 24 -8.71 2.58 2.00
N LEU A 25 -7.69 3.30 2.48
CA LEU A 25 -7.61 3.78 3.85
C LEU A 25 -8.25 5.15 3.99
N THR A 26 -8.94 5.34 5.11
CA THR A 26 -9.57 6.61 5.48
C THR A 26 -8.55 7.75 5.50
N VAL A 27 -7.33 7.51 5.97
CA VAL A 27 -6.27 8.52 6.06
C VAL A 27 -5.89 9.06 4.67
N SER A 28 -5.75 8.18 3.68
CA SER A 28 -5.38 8.53 2.31
C SER A 28 -6.51 9.25 1.59
N ASN A 29 -7.76 8.79 1.79
CA ASN A 29 -8.93 9.46 1.23
C ASN A 29 -9.12 10.87 1.80
N VAL A 30 -8.95 11.03 3.13
CA VAL A 30 -9.00 12.36 3.77
C VAL A 30 -7.90 13.25 3.20
N LEU A 31 -6.68 12.76 3.02
CA LEU A 31 -5.60 13.55 2.40
C LEU A 31 -5.99 14.05 1.00
N MET A 32 -6.42 13.16 0.11
CA MET A 32 -6.82 13.52 -1.26
C MET A 32 -7.97 14.54 -1.25
N THR A 33 -8.99 14.30 -0.42
CA THR A 33 -10.13 15.21 -0.25
C THR A 33 -9.70 16.59 0.26
N GLN A 34 -8.78 16.65 1.24
CA GLN A 34 -8.28 17.93 1.74
C GLN A 34 -7.44 18.66 0.69
N LEU A 35 -6.63 17.93 -0.07
CA LEU A 35 -5.87 18.50 -1.18
C LEU A 35 -6.82 19.10 -2.23
N GLU A 36 -7.86 18.37 -2.64
CA GLU A 36 -8.86 18.89 -3.56
C GLU A 36 -9.55 20.16 -3.01
N ARG A 37 -10.05 20.10 -1.76
CA ARG A 37 -10.71 21.23 -1.09
C ARG A 37 -9.85 22.49 -1.02
N CYS A 38 -8.53 22.35 -0.87
CA CYS A 38 -7.62 23.50 -0.84
C CYS A 38 -7.62 24.30 -2.15
N TRP A 39 -8.00 23.67 -3.27
CA TRP A 39 -8.02 24.28 -4.60
C TRP A 39 -9.44 24.42 -5.17
N GLN A 40 -10.48 24.13 -4.38
CA GLN A 40 -11.89 24.32 -4.77
C GLN A 40 -12.31 25.79 -4.79
N ASP A 41 -13.33 26.11 -5.61
CA ASP A 41 -13.97 27.42 -5.65
C ASP A 41 -14.58 27.79 -4.29
N GLY A 42 -14.37 29.03 -3.86
CA GLY A 42 -14.85 29.55 -2.57
C GLY A 42 -13.92 29.31 -1.38
N ILE A 43 -13.00 28.34 -1.46
CA ILE A 43 -11.96 28.12 -0.43
C ILE A 43 -10.64 28.76 -0.86
N TYR A 44 -10.26 28.58 -2.12
CA TYR A 44 -9.04 29.14 -2.65
C TYR A 44 -9.12 30.67 -2.76
N LEU A 45 -8.09 31.33 -2.23
CA LEU A 45 -7.92 32.78 -2.31
C LEU A 45 -6.60 33.07 -3.03
N VAL A 46 -6.66 33.78 -4.16
CA VAL A 46 -5.48 34.12 -4.98
C VAL A 46 -4.38 34.80 -4.16
N ASN A 47 -4.77 35.71 -3.25
CA ASN A 47 -3.83 36.41 -2.35
C ASN A 47 -3.05 35.47 -1.41
N LEU A 48 -3.57 34.26 -1.17
CA LEU A 48 -2.96 33.24 -0.32
C LEU A 48 -2.39 32.05 -1.11
N ARG A 49 -2.24 32.18 -2.44
CA ARG A 49 -1.69 31.14 -3.33
C ARG A 49 -0.44 30.45 -2.77
N HIS A 50 0.55 31.24 -2.33
CA HIS A 50 1.80 30.70 -1.77
C HIS A 50 1.58 29.86 -0.50
N ARG A 51 0.57 30.19 0.32
CA ARG A 51 0.24 29.44 1.55
C ARG A 51 -0.48 28.14 1.22
N PHE A 52 -1.43 28.16 0.28
CA PHE A 52 -2.10 26.94 -0.19
C PHE A 52 -1.12 25.98 -0.86
N TRP A 53 -0.18 26.50 -1.65
CA TRP A 53 0.90 25.70 -2.22
C TRP A 53 1.78 25.07 -1.14
N ARG A 54 2.25 25.87 -0.17
CA ARG A 54 3.04 25.36 0.97
C ARG A 54 2.27 24.29 1.74
N LEU A 55 0.98 24.48 1.98
CA LEU A 55 0.13 23.52 2.69
C LEU A 55 -0.04 22.21 1.90
N THR A 56 -0.19 22.29 0.58
CA THR A 56 -0.24 21.13 -0.33
C THR A 56 1.02 20.27 -0.16
N LEU A 57 2.20 20.88 -0.25
CA LEU A 57 3.48 20.18 -0.07
C LEU A 57 3.66 19.63 1.36
N GLN A 58 3.22 20.38 2.37
CA GLN A 58 3.28 19.93 3.77
C GLN A 58 2.39 18.71 4.03
N LEU A 59 1.18 18.67 3.46
CA LEU A 59 0.27 17.55 3.56
C LEU A 59 0.88 16.29 2.91
N LEU A 60 1.43 16.42 1.71
CA LEU A 60 2.09 15.33 0.99
C LEU A 60 3.33 14.83 1.76
N SER A 61 4.19 15.74 2.24
CA SER A 61 5.36 15.38 3.05
C SER A 61 4.95 14.67 4.35
N ARG A 62 3.88 15.12 5.00
CA ARG A 62 3.37 14.49 6.23
C ARG A 62 2.85 13.08 5.96
N TYR A 63 2.26 12.84 4.78
CA TYR A 63 1.83 11.50 4.38
C TYR A 63 3.02 10.57 4.18
N CYS A 64 4.09 11.00 3.49
CA CYS A 64 5.30 10.19 3.35
C CYS A 64 5.87 9.80 4.73
N SER A 65 5.98 10.75 5.67
CA SER A 65 6.43 10.46 7.03
C SER A 65 5.48 9.54 7.79
N PHE A 66 4.17 9.62 7.53
CA PHE A 66 3.19 8.68 8.08
C PHE A 66 3.44 7.26 7.57
N VAL A 67 3.63 7.07 6.26
CA VAL A 67 3.94 5.76 5.66
C VAL A 67 5.22 5.18 6.26
N THR A 68 6.30 5.97 6.32
CA THR A 68 7.56 5.53 6.94
C THR A 68 7.36 5.11 8.40
N ARG A 69 6.56 5.85 9.17
CA ARG A 69 6.27 5.51 10.57
C ARG A 69 5.48 4.20 10.69
N GLN A 70 4.52 3.95 9.80
CA GLN A 70 3.79 2.67 9.77
C GLN A 70 4.74 1.51 9.50
N ILE A 71 5.65 1.65 8.53
CA ILE A 71 6.66 0.63 8.22
C ILE A 71 7.52 0.34 9.45
N SER A 72 8.08 1.37 10.10
CA SER A 72 8.92 1.20 11.29
C SER A 72 8.16 0.55 12.46
N SER A 73 6.89 0.90 12.66
CA SER A 73 6.06 0.32 13.73
C SER A 73 5.82 -1.17 13.55
N HIS A 74 5.84 -1.68 12.32
CA HIS A 74 5.65 -3.09 12.00
C HIS A 74 6.96 -3.86 11.87
N GLN A 75 8.11 -3.17 11.84
CA GLN A 75 9.45 -3.77 11.85
C GLN A 75 9.98 -4.04 13.26
N THR A 76 9.54 -3.29 14.27
CA THR A 76 9.96 -3.54 15.65
C THR A 76 9.47 -4.91 16.11
N PRO A 77 10.36 -5.83 16.51
CA PRO A 77 9.94 -7.12 17.02
C PRO A 77 9.22 -6.90 18.35
N THR A 78 7.89 -7.08 18.35
CA THR A 78 7.14 -7.28 19.58
C THR A 78 7.80 -8.42 20.34
N GLU A 79 8.17 -8.16 21.59
CA GLU A 79 8.65 -9.14 22.57
C GLU A 79 7.86 -10.46 22.53
N PRO A 80 8.45 -11.58 22.97
CA PRO A 80 7.82 -12.90 22.93
C PRO A 80 6.60 -12.95 23.86
N GLN A 81 5.46 -12.46 23.40
CA GLN A 81 4.19 -12.70 24.04
C GLN A 81 3.69 -14.09 23.64
N THR A 82 3.58 -14.90 24.68
CA THR A 82 2.98 -16.22 24.78
C THR A 82 1.69 -16.35 23.96
N THR A 83 1.63 -17.42 23.16
CA THR A 83 0.40 -18.09 22.72
C THR A 83 -0.69 -17.19 22.13
N SER A 84 -0.45 -16.67 20.93
CA SER A 84 -1.55 -16.43 19.99
C SER A 84 -1.03 -16.68 18.58
N THR A 85 -1.73 -17.55 17.86
CA THR A 85 -1.54 -17.79 16.42
C THR A 85 -1.27 -16.48 15.68
N PRO A 86 -0.22 -16.39 14.83
CA PRO A 86 0.06 -15.21 14.04
C PRO A 86 -1.05 -15.07 13.00
N SER A 87 -2.08 -14.30 13.33
CA SER A 87 -3.16 -13.99 12.43
C SER A 87 -2.64 -13.10 11.31
N THR A 88 -2.93 -13.49 10.07
CA THR A 88 -2.77 -12.73 8.82
C THR A 88 -3.45 -11.35 8.83
N SER A 89 -4.19 -11.03 9.89
CA SER A 89 -4.91 -9.77 10.12
C SER A 89 -4.07 -8.50 9.94
N ASN A 90 -2.75 -8.58 10.09
CA ASN A 90 -1.86 -7.43 9.94
C ASN A 90 -1.41 -7.16 8.48
N LEU A 91 -1.61 -8.10 7.55
CA LEU A 91 -1.22 -7.93 6.14
C LEU A 91 -2.18 -7.02 5.36
N LYS A 92 -3.48 -7.14 5.63
CA LYS A 92 -4.53 -6.36 4.96
C LYS A 92 -4.29 -4.84 5.03
N PRO A 93 -4.07 -4.21 6.21
CA PRO A 93 -3.83 -2.76 6.27
C PRO A 93 -2.54 -2.33 5.57
N LEU A 94 -1.49 -3.17 5.60
CA LEU A 94 -0.22 -2.88 4.91
C LEU A 94 -0.38 -2.93 3.39
N LEU A 95 -1.15 -3.91 2.89
CA LEU A 95 -1.47 -4.02 1.46
C LEU A 95 -2.31 -2.83 0.99
N PHE A 96 -3.30 -2.41 1.78
CA PHE A 96 -4.11 -1.24 1.46
C PHE A 96 -3.27 0.03 1.46
N LEU A 97 -2.34 0.18 2.42
CA LEU A 97 -1.40 1.30 2.43
C LEU A 97 -0.50 1.31 1.18
N LEU A 98 -0.04 0.14 0.73
CA LEU A 98 0.76 0.01 -0.49
C LEU A 98 -0.01 0.49 -1.71
N VAL A 99 -1.27 0.05 -1.85
CA VAL A 99 -2.15 0.45 -2.94
C VAL A 99 -2.48 1.94 -2.91
N ASP A 100 -2.74 2.48 -1.72
CA ASP A 100 -2.99 3.91 -1.52
C ASP A 100 -1.79 4.78 -1.91
N CYS A 101 -0.56 4.31 -1.68
CA CYS A 101 0.64 5.01 -2.17
C CYS A 101 0.66 5.12 -3.70
N PHE A 102 0.28 4.06 -4.42
CA PHE A 102 0.18 4.11 -5.89
C PHE A 102 -0.96 5.02 -6.36
N GLN A 103 -2.13 4.94 -5.72
CA GLN A 103 -3.24 5.84 -6.03
C GLN A 103 -2.87 7.30 -5.74
N LEU A 104 -2.14 7.59 -4.66
CA LEU A 104 -1.67 8.94 -4.36
C LEU A 104 -0.70 9.45 -5.42
N ILE A 105 0.22 8.61 -5.90
CA ILE A 105 1.11 8.96 -7.02
C ILE A 105 0.29 9.29 -8.27
N ALA A 106 -0.69 8.46 -8.62
CA ALA A 106 -1.57 8.71 -9.77
C ALA A 106 -2.37 10.02 -9.60
N TYR A 107 -2.89 10.27 -8.41
CA TYR A 107 -3.61 11.51 -8.07
C TYR A 107 -2.70 12.74 -8.20
N VAL A 108 -1.47 12.68 -7.65
CA VAL A 108 -0.50 13.78 -7.71
C VAL A 108 -0.03 14.06 -9.14
N ARG A 109 0.05 13.04 -10.00
CA ARG A 109 0.47 13.20 -11.40
C ARG A 109 -0.64 13.69 -12.33
N VAL A 110 -1.90 13.37 -12.05
CA VAL A 110 -3.01 13.61 -13.00
C VAL A 110 -4.01 14.64 -12.47
N ALA A 111 -4.60 14.39 -11.30
CA ALA A 111 -5.69 15.21 -10.77
C ALA A 111 -5.21 16.50 -10.13
N LEU A 112 -4.17 16.43 -9.28
CA LEU A 112 -3.65 17.58 -8.54
C LEU A 112 -3.16 18.73 -9.47
N PRO A 113 -2.42 18.47 -10.57
CA PRO A 113 -2.03 19.50 -11.52
C PRO A 113 -3.23 20.17 -12.18
N ALA A 114 -4.30 19.42 -12.48
CA ALA A 114 -5.52 19.97 -13.07
C ALA A 114 -6.21 20.95 -12.09
N HIS A 115 -6.32 20.58 -10.82
CA HIS A 115 -6.85 21.46 -9.77
C HIS A 115 -6.03 22.74 -9.62
N ILE A 116 -4.70 22.63 -9.56
CA ILE A 116 -3.81 23.79 -9.43
C ILE A 116 -3.89 24.66 -10.69
N SER A 117 -3.82 24.08 -11.89
CA SER A 117 -3.85 24.81 -13.16
C SER A 117 -5.13 25.66 -13.30
N SER A 118 -6.28 25.10 -12.89
CA SER A 118 -7.57 25.80 -12.94
C SER A 118 -7.60 27.10 -12.11
N LYS A 119 -6.79 27.19 -11.05
CA LYS A 119 -6.74 28.33 -10.12
C LYS A 119 -5.51 29.20 -10.30
N LEU A 120 -4.45 28.62 -10.84
CA LEU A 120 -3.18 29.30 -11.04
C LEU A 120 -3.22 30.21 -12.26
N GLY A 121 -4.08 29.89 -13.26
CA GLY A 121 -4.51 30.70 -14.41
C GLY A 121 -3.42 31.60 -15.00
N THR A 122 -2.88 31.23 -16.18
CA THR A 122 -1.84 31.95 -16.94
C THR A 122 -1.05 32.92 -16.07
N LEU A 123 -0.09 32.40 -15.29
CA LEU A 123 0.93 33.26 -14.69
C LEU A 123 1.39 34.19 -15.80
N ASP A 124 1.20 35.51 -15.63
CA ASP A 124 1.50 36.54 -16.61
C ASP A 124 2.84 36.25 -17.29
N THR A 125 2.80 35.56 -18.43
CA THR A 125 3.92 35.49 -19.35
C THR A 125 3.90 36.81 -20.09
N ALA A 126 4.44 37.82 -19.43
CA ALA A 126 4.94 39.04 -20.07
C ALA A 126 6.12 38.76 -21.02
N ALA A 127 6.42 37.49 -21.32
CA ALA A 127 7.35 37.06 -22.35
C ALA A 127 6.54 36.55 -23.56
N ALA A 128 6.36 37.45 -24.53
CA ALA A 128 5.93 37.10 -25.86
C ALA A 128 6.86 36.01 -26.43
N ASN A 129 6.25 34.88 -26.88
CA ASN A 129 6.77 33.85 -27.80
C ASN A 129 6.78 32.39 -27.30
N GLU A 130 6.28 32.06 -26.10
CA GLU A 130 6.05 30.65 -25.72
C GLU A 130 4.56 30.35 -25.52
N SER A 131 4.12 29.19 -26.01
CA SER A 131 2.71 28.77 -26.14
C SER A 131 1.86 29.00 -24.88
N PRO A 132 0.64 29.57 -25.02
CA PRO A 132 -0.13 30.17 -23.92
C PRO A 132 -1.05 29.16 -23.19
N SER A 133 -0.53 28.03 -22.70
CA SER A 133 -1.38 27.06 -21.97
C SER A 133 -0.64 25.95 -21.19
N SER A 134 0.66 26.07 -20.92
CA SER A 134 1.40 24.96 -20.27
C SER A 134 1.52 25.13 -18.76
N PHE A 135 1.34 24.03 -18.02
CA PHE A 135 1.63 23.96 -16.60
C PHE A 135 3.13 24.27 -16.36
N PRO A 136 3.50 25.15 -15.41
CA PRO A 136 4.89 25.57 -15.25
C PRO A 136 5.83 24.39 -15.01
N THR A 137 6.96 24.35 -15.73
CA THR A 137 7.91 23.22 -15.68
C THR A 137 8.41 22.93 -14.26
N TRP A 138 8.76 23.99 -13.50
CA TRP A 138 9.19 23.88 -12.10
C TRP A 138 8.15 23.22 -11.19
N LEU A 139 6.87 23.40 -11.50
CA LEU A 139 5.76 22.87 -10.71
C LEU A 139 5.57 21.38 -11.01
N THR A 140 5.70 20.99 -12.28
CA THR A 140 5.77 19.58 -12.69
C THR A 140 6.93 18.87 -11.99
N GLU A 141 8.13 19.45 -12.03
CA GLU A 141 9.32 18.89 -11.39
C GLU A 141 9.14 18.73 -9.87
N CYS A 142 8.53 19.72 -9.21
CA CYS A 142 8.26 19.65 -7.77
C CYS A 142 7.26 18.54 -7.42
N LEU A 143 6.19 18.38 -8.19
CA LEU A 143 5.22 17.30 -7.97
C LEU A 143 5.83 15.92 -8.27
N GLU A 144 6.72 15.83 -9.25
CA GLU A 144 7.44 14.59 -9.55
C GLU A 144 8.43 14.24 -8.44
N GLU A 145 9.11 15.21 -7.81
CA GLU A 145 9.94 14.96 -6.63
C GLU A 145 9.13 14.39 -5.46
N VAL A 146 7.90 14.87 -5.26
CA VAL A 146 6.97 14.31 -4.26
C VAL A 146 6.60 12.87 -4.62
N CYS A 147 6.32 12.59 -5.89
CA CYS A 147 6.01 11.24 -6.37
C CYS A 147 7.17 10.28 -6.13
N GLU A 148 8.39 10.70 -6.45
CA GLU A 148 9.62 9.92 -6.23
C GLU A 148 9.82 9.65 -4.72
N ARG A 149 9.57 10.64 -3.87
CA ARG A 149 9.63 10.46 -2.41
C ARG A 149 8.60 9.45 -1.90
N ILE A 150 7.38 9.44 -2.43
CA ILE A 150 6.40 8.40 -2.11
C ILE A 150 6.89 7.05 -2.63
N HIS A 151 7.42 6.99 -3.85
CA HIS A 151 7.92 5.77 -4.47
C HIS A 151 9.04 5.12 -3.66
N GLN A 152 9.95 5.91 -3.08
CA GLN A 152 11.01 5.43 -2.19
C GLN A 152 10.47 4.71 -0.94
N THR A 153 9.25 5.02 -0.49
CA THR A 153 8.61 4.34 0.65
C THR A 153 7.93 3.01 0.27
N ILE A 154 7.69 2.77 -1.03
CA ILE A 154 7.01 1.58 -1.54
C ILE A 154 7.88 0.33 -1.37
N ASN A 155 9.17 0.41 -1.71
CA ASN A 155 10.07 -0.75 -1.65
C ASN A 155 10.19 -1.34 -0.23
N PRO A 156 10.43 -0.54 0.83
CA PRO A 156 10.45 -1.05 2.20
C PRO A 156 9.10 -1.64 2.64
N LEU A 157 7.99 -1.08 2.17
CA LEU A 157 6.65 -1.57 2.47
C LEU A 157 6.39 -2.94 1.81
N GLN A 158 6.78 -3.10 0.55
CA GLN A 158 6.70 -4.39 -0.14
C GLN A 158 7.54 -5.46 0.54
N SER A 159 8.78 -5.15 0.93
CA SER A 159 9.62 -6.11 1.67
C SER A 159 9.00 -6.52 3.00
N LEU A 160 8.42 -5.57 3.73
CA LEU A 160 7.75 -5.85 5.00
C LEU A 160 6.55 -6.80 4.82
N ILE A 161 5.73 -6.59 3.78
CA ILE A 161 4.58 -7.46 3.47
C ILE A 161 5.07 -8.87 3.13
N VAL A 162 6.10 -9.00 2.28
CA VAL A 162 6.66 -10.29 1.91
C VAL A 162 7.27 -11.01 3.13
N ASP A 163 8.01 -10.30 3.98
CA ASP A 163 8.60 -10.88 5.19
C ASP A 163 7.55 -11.39 6.18
N GLN A 164 6.47 -10.62 6.40
CA GLN A 164 5.37 -11.04 7.29
C GLN A 164 4.61 -12.24 6.72
N LEU A 165 4.39 -12.27 5.41
CA LEU A 165 3.80 -13.42 4.74
C LEU A 165 4.69 -14.64 4.87
N LEU A 166 5.98 -14.50 4.58
CA LEU A 166 6.95 -15.60 4.63
C LEU A 166 7.03 -16.21 6.03
N ARG A 167 7.08 -15.36 7.07
CA ARG A 167 7.00 -15.82 8.47
C ARG A 167 5.72 -16.61 8.73
N SER A 168 4.58 -16.12 8.25
CA SER A 168 3.28 -16.77 8.42
C SER A 168 3.25 -18.15 7.75
N CYS A 169 3.70 -18.26 6.50
CA CYS A 169 3.79 -19.53 5.78
C CYS A 169 4.79 -20.51 6.43
N LEU A 170 5.99 -20.03 6.77
CA LEU A 170 7.05 -20.89 7.31
C LEU A 170 6.82 -21.36 8.74
N ASN A 171 5.84 -20.82 9.47
CA ASN A 171 5.51 -21.31 10.81
C ASN A 171 5.14 -22.80 10.84
N PHE A 172 4.56 -23.32 9.75
CA PHE A 172 4.20 -24.73 9.61
C PHE A 172 5.31 -25.60 8.98
N SER A 173 6.41 -24.99 8.51
CA SER A 173 7.48 -25.68 7.78
C SER A 173 8.12 -26.83 8.58
N ARG A 174 8.38 -26.62 9.88
CA ARG A 174 8.95 -27.66 10.77
C ARG A 174 8.01 -28.86 10.92
N GLN A 175 6.72 -28.60 11.07
CA GLN A 175 5.70 -29.65 11.20
C GLN A 175 5.59 -30.46 9.91
N ILE A 176 5.67 -29.81 8.75
CA ILE A 176 5.71 -30.47 7.43
C ILE A 176 6.94 -31.36 7.28
N LEU A 177 8.13 -30.87 7.68
CA LEU A 177 9.38 -31.64 7.60
C LEU A 177 9.41 -32.85 8.54
N ASP A 178 8.66 -32.82 9.64
CA ASP A 178 8.56 -33.94 10.57
C ASP A 178 7.50 -34.99 10.16
N VAL A 179 6.63 -34.71 9.16
CA VAL A 179 5.61 -35.68 8.70
C VAL A 179 6.21 -37.03 8.29
N PRO A 180 7.30 -37.12 7.48
CA PRO A 180 7.89 -38.40 7.12
C PRO A 180 8.47 -39.16 8.33
N ARG A 181 9.02 -38.45 9.32
CA ARG A 181 9.54 -39.03 10.56
C ARG A 181 8.41 -39.57 11.44
N GLN A 182 7.33 -38.81 11.59
CA GLN A 182 6.13 -39.24 12.30
C GLN A 182 5.49 -40.45 11.61
N TYR A 183 5.42 -40.44 10.28
CA TYR A 183 4.90 -41.54 9.48
C TYR A 183 5.76 -42.81 9.62
N ARG A 184 7.09 -42.72 9.60
CA ARG A 184 7.99 -43.87 9.86
C ARG A 184 7.79 -44.51 11.24
N ARG A 185 7.33 -43.75 12.24
CA ARG A 185 7.11 -44.24 13.62
C ARG A 185 5.72 -44.83 13.85
N THR A 186 4.76 -44.61 12.96
CA THR A 186 3.40 -45.13 13.09
C THR A 186 3.13 -46.14 11.98
N ASN A 187 2.63 -47.34 12.31
CA ASN A 187 2.08 -48.30 11.33
C ASN A 187 0.79 -47.77 10.68
N ARG A 188 0.82 -46.58 10.08
CA ARG A 188 -0.30 -45.95 9.38
C ARG A 188 -0.35 -46.46 7.94
N SER A 189 -1.56 -46.72 7.47
CA SER A 189 -1.85 -47.02 6.07
C SER A 189 -1.49 -45.84 5.17
N LEU A 190 -1.23 -46.11 3.88
CA LEU A 190 -0.85 -45.10 2.90
C LEU A 190 -1.78 -43.87 2.95
N PRO A 191 -1.24 -42.63 2.96
CA PRO A 191 -2.05 -41.43 3.06
C PRO A 191 -2.95 -41.29 1.82
N THR A 192 -4.25 -41.14 2.03
CA THR A 192 -5.26 -40.94 0.97
C THR A 192 -5.77 -39.51 0.88
N THR A 193 -5.38 -38.65 1.83
CA THR A 193 -5.77 -37.24 1.95
C THR A 193 -4.54 -36.34 1.98
N SER A 194 -4.63 -35.15 1.39
CA SER A 194 -3.55 -34.15 1.42
C SER A 194 -3.18 -33.76 2.86
N SER A 195 -1.91 -33.42 3.07
CA SER A 195 -1.43 -32.99 4.39
C SER A 195 -2.09 -31.68 4.82
N THR A 196 -2.74 -31.67 5.98
CA THR A 196 -3.35 -30.48 6.57
C THR A 196 -2.35 -29.36 6.87
N TYR A 197 -1.07 -29.71 7.05
CA TYR A 197 0.01 -28.72 7.22
C TYR A 197 0.36 -28.01 5.92
N VAL A 198 0.24 -28.68 4.77
CA VAL A 198 0.51 -28.08 3.46
C VAL A 198 -0.59 -27.08 3.11
N SER A 199 -1.86 -27.39 3.39
CA SER A 199 -2.94 -26.41 3.24
C SER A 199 -2.74 -25.21 4.17
N ALA A 200 -2.47 -25.45 5.46
CA ALA A 200 -2.24 -24.37 6.44
C ALA A 200 -1.06 -23.44 6.08
N MET A 201 -0.07 -23.96 5.34
CA MET A 201 1.07 -23.18 4.87
C MET A 201 0.75 -22.33 3.63
N ILE A 202 -0.18 -22.78 2.78
CA ILE A 202 -0.57 -22.09 1.54
C ILE A 202 -1.70 -21.08 1.82
N ASP A 203 -2.51 -21.31 2.85
CA ASP A 203 -3.65 -20.44 3.20
C ASP A 203 -3.28 -18.95 3.28
N PRO A 204 -2.16 -18.52 3.91
CA PRO A 204 -1.77 -17.10 3.93
C PRO A 204 -1.49 -16.53 2.54
N LEU A 205 -0.94 -17.33 1.62
CA LEU A 205 -0.68 -16.93 0.24
C LEU A 205 -1.99 -16.82 -0.56
N SER A 206 -2.93 -17.73 -0.33
CA SER A 206 -4.28 -17.65 -0.92
C SER A 206 -5.01 -16.39 -0.44
N GLU A 207 -4.97 -16.12 0.86
CA GLU A 207 -5.58 -14.92 1.45
C GLU A 207 -4.95 -13.64 0.87
N LEU A 208 -3.62 -13.59 0.71
CA LEU A 208 -2.96 -12.48 0.03
C LEU A 208 -3.45 -12.31 -1.41
N GLY A 209 -3.60 -13.42 -2.15
CA GLY A 209 -4.11 -13.39 -3.53
C GLY A 209 -5.52 -12.80 -3.62
N ASP A 210 -6.42 -13.18 -2.70
CA ASP A 210 -7.78 -12.65 -2.64
C ASP A 210 -7.82 -11.18 -2.22
N LEU A 211 -6.95 -10.78 -1.28
CA LEU A 211 -6.78 -9.38 -0.90
C LEU A 211 -6.26 -8.53 -2.07
N CYS A 212 -5.26 -9.02 -2.82
CA CYS A 212 -4.75 -8.36 -4.02
C CYS A 212 -5.84 -8.23 -5.08
N ARG A 213 -6.64 -9.28 -5.33
CA ARG A 213 -7.76 -9.23 -6.28
C ARG A 213 -8.77 -8.16 -5.90
N THR A 214 -9.13 -8.10 -4.61
CA THR A 214 -10.07 -7.09 -4.09
C THR A 214 -9.50 -5.68 -4.24
N ALA A 215 -8.21 -5.50 -3.94
CA ALA A 215 -7.55 -4.20 -4.03
C ALA A 215 -7.37 -3.71 -5.48
N VAL A 216 -7.12 -4.61 -6.45
CA VAL A 216 -7.04 -4.27 -7.88
C VAL A 216 -8.37 -3.74 -8.41
N ILE A 217 -9.50 -4.28 -7.93
CA ILE A 217 -10.83 -3.79 -8.33
C ILE A 217 -11.00 -2.32 -7.92
N ALA A 218 -10.55 -1.95 -6.72
CA ALA A 218 -10.60 -0.57 -6.25
C ALA A 218 -9.52 0.34 -6.86
N ALA A 219 -8.39 -0.23 -7.28
CA ALA A 219 -7.22 0.52 -7.73
C ALA A 219 -6.45 -0.20 -8.84
N SER A 220 -6.90 -0.03 -10.09
CA SER A 220 -6.27 -0.67 -11.25
C SER A 220 -4.81 -0.26 -11.47
N CYS A 221 -4.43 0.96 -11.05
CA CYS A 221 -3.07 1.48 -11.16
C CYS A 221 -2.02 0.67 -10.36
N ALA A 222 -2.42 -0.03 -9.30
CA ALA A 222 -1.52 -0.82 -8.46
C ALA A 222 -1.30 -2.25 -8.97
N LYS A 223 -2.06 -2.70 -9.99
CA LYS A 223 -2.00 -4.07 -10.53
C LYS A 223 -0.58 -4.59 -10.81
N PRO A 224 0.28 -3.90 -11.57
CA PRO A 224 1.62 -4.43 -11.88
C PRO A 224 2.48 -4.61 -10.62
N ALA A 225 2.33 -3.72 -9.65
CA ALA A 225 3.06 -3.82 -8.39
C ALA A 225 2.58 -4.98 -7.52
N LEU A 226 1.26 -5.26 -7.52
CA LEU A 226 0.69 -6.39 -6.80
C LEU A 226 1.07 -7.74 -7.44
N GLU A 227 1.11 -7.82 -8.77
CA GLU A 227 1.61 -9.01 -9.48
C GLU A 227 3.08 -9.26 -9.16
N GLN A 228 3.92 -8.21 -9.16
CA GLN A 228 5.32 -8.31 -8.75
C GLN A 228 5.46 -8.74 -7.29
N LEU A 229 4.61 -8.22 -6.38
CA LEU A 229 4.61 -8.59 -4.97
C LEU A 229 4.30 -10.08 -4.78
N ILE A 230 3.28 -10.60 -5.46
CA ILE A 230 2.92 -12.02 -5.42
C ILE A 230 4.06 -12.87 -5.97
N ASN A 231 4.61 -12.52 -7.13
CA ASN A 231 5.73 -13.26 -7.72
C ASN A 231 6.93 -13.31 -6.78
N ARG A 232 7.30 -12.17 -6.18
CA ARG A 232 8.38 -12.08 -5.20
C ARG A 232 8.11 -12.93 -3.96
N ALA A 233 6.88 -12.93 -3.46
CA ALA A 233 6.49 -13.75 -2.32
C ALA A 233 6.60 -15.25 -2.63
N VAL A 234 6.13 -15.68 -3.81
CA VAL A 234 6.19 -17.08 -4.25
C VAL A 234 7.63 -17.53 -4.46
N THR A 235 8.48 -16.72 -5.10
CA THR A 235 9.89 -17.07 -5.31
C THR A 235 10.64 -17.19 -4.00
N GLN A 236 10.50 -16.22 -3.09
CA GLN A 236 11.16 -16.28 -1.78
C GLN A 236 10.67 -17.45 -0.92
N LEU A 237 9.36 -17.76 -0.97
CA LEU A 237 8.83 -18.94 -0.30
C LEU A 237 9.44 -20.23 -0.87
N SER A 238 9.52 -20.34 -2.20
CA SER A 238 10.12 -21.50 -2.88
C SER A 238 11.60 -21.67 -2.57
N GLU A 239 12.35 -20.58 -2.38
CA GLU A 239 13.77 -20.62 -1.98
C GLU A 239 13.95 -20.96 -0.49
N ALA A 240 13.06 -20.45 0.36
CA ALA A 240 13.11 -20.67 1.80
C ALA A 240 12.71 -22.09 2.20
N PHE A 241 11.95 -22.79 1.36
CA PHE A 241 11.70 -24.21 1.56
C PHE A 241 12.99 -25.01 1.39
N PRO A 242 13.45 -25.76 2.41
CA PRO A 242 14.63 -26.58 2.26
C PRO A 242 14.36 -27.63 1.18
N LYS A 243 15.18 -27.62 0.12
CA LYS A 243 15.28 -28.76 -0.81
C LYS A 243 15.47 -30.00 0.06
N ALA A 244 14.50 -30.91 0.03
CA ALA A 244 14.61 -32.17 0.75
C ALA A 244 15.95 -32.83 0.39
N PRO A 245 16.79 -33.23 1.37
CA PRO A 245 17.97 -34.01 1.05
C PRO A 245 17.50 -35.29 0.35
N HIS A 246 17.97 -35.48 -0.88
CA HIS A 246 17.79 -36.69 -1.66
C HIS A 246 18.33 -37.92 -0.91
#